data_AF-A0A1R0V828-F1
#
_entry.id   AF-A0A1R0V828-F1
#
_cell.length_a   1.000
_cell.length_b   1.000
_cell.length_c   1.000
_cell.angle_alpha   90.00
_cell.angle_beta   90.00
_cell.angle_gamma   90.00
#
_symmetry.space_group_name_H-M   'P 1'
#
loop_
_entity.id
_entity.type
_entity.pdbx_description
1 polymer ?
#
loop_
_entity_poly.entity_id
_entity_poly.type
_entity_poly.pdbx_seq_one_letter_code
_entity_poly.pdbx_strand_id
1 'polypeptide(L)'
;MADRDTAGPQVLVLGWLTDVSGAITAALGRHDITVKHTHPPGSHKPDRKRWRTTASAAPPLSAAEIDSIESVIAIFDGHAVRSRFGGRQNCASRRRLRVSANDACDSTTAAALTVGARRVLLICDARRLPGRRRALAASWTRDLAHRIGYECSVNGLPDNASYAVIESDAEVTEIADVVVGWHDSDGPGWPAVTSASSAPRPSRPS
;
A
#
# COMPACT_ATOMS: atom_id res chain seq x y z
N MET A 1 10.62 -32.20 -2.95
CA MET A 1 9.84 -31.22 -2.17
C MET A 1 10.77 -30.74 -1.08
N ALA A 2 11.40 -29.58 -1.29
CA ALA A 2 12.33 -29.01 -0.32
C ALA A 2 11.54 -28.40 0.84
N ASP A 3 12.11 -28.58 2.02
CA ASP A 3 11.68 -28.13 3.33
C ASP A 3 11.30 -26.64 3.31
N ARG A 4 10.00 -26.32 3.28
CA ARG A 4 9.48 -24.95 3.40
C ARG A 4 9.31 -24.52 4.87
N ASP A 5 9.71 -25.36 5.83
CA ASP A 5 9.17 -25.34 7.20
C ASP A 5 9.86 -24.41 8.21
N THR A 6 10.74 -23.48 7.80
CA THR A 6 11.44 -22.62 8.81
C THR A 6 11.41 -21.13 8.57
N ALA A 7 11.01 -20.64 7.40
CA ALA A 7 10.76 -19.22 7.20
C ALA A 7 9.29 -18.95 7.54
N GLY A 8 9.02 -18.40 8.73
CA GLY A 8 7.68 -17.95 9.10
C GLY A 8 7.09 -16.95 8.08
N PRO A 9 5.78 -16.67 8.15
CA PRO A 9 5.09 -15.84 7.17
C PRO A 9 5.76 -14.46 7.04
N GLN A 10 5.96 -14.00 5.79
CA GLN A 10 6.59 -12.71 5.52
C GLN A 10 5.70 -11.77 4.71
N VAL A 11 5.90 -10.47 4.95
CA VAL A 11 5.21 -9.36 4.26
C VAL A 11 6.24 -8.42 3.66
N LEU A 12 6.05 -8.07 2.39
CA LEU A 12 6.81 -7.02 1.72
C LEU A 12 6.06 -5.70 1.78
N VAL A 13 6.64 -4.69 2.40
CA VAL A 13 6.11 -3.32 2.46
C VAL A 13 6.85 -2.44 1.44
N LEU A 14 6.09 -1.84 0.52
CA LEU A 14 6.54 -0.83 -0.44
C LEU A 14 6.15 0.54 0.11
N GLY A 15 7.10 1.34 0.57
CA GLY A 15 6.76 2.63 1.16
C GLY A 15 7.91 3.29 1.88
N TRP A 16 7.73 4.57 2.21
CA TRP A 16 8.66 5.26 3.10
C TRP A 16 8.41 4.82 4.55
N LEU A 17 9.48 4.79 5.35
CA LEU A 17 9.39 4.61 6.78
C LEU A 17 8.69 5.83 7.40
N THR A 18 7.44 5.66 7.78
CA THR A 18 6.55 6.65 8.39
C THR A 18 5.95 6.11 9.68
N ASP A 19 5.16 6.91 10.38
CA ASP A 19 4.38 6.45 11.52
C ASP A 19 3.39 5.33 11.14
N VAL A 20 2.79 5.40 9.94
CA VAL A 20 1.91 4.35 9.40
C VAL A 20 2.68 3.05 9.18
N SER A 21 3.78 3.08 8.44
CA SER A 21 4.56 1.87 8.18
C SER A 21 5.19 1.31 9.46
N GLY A 22 5.57 2.18 10.41
CA GLY A 22 6.08 1.81 11.72
C GLY A 22 5.02 1.11 12.57
N ALA A 23 3.80 1.64 12.62
CA ALA A 23 2.68 1.02 13.34
C ALA A 23 2.34 -0.36 12.76
N ILE A 24 2.26 -0.47 11.43
CA ILE A 24 2.01 -1.75 10.74
C ILE A 24 3.12 -2.76 11.03
N THR A 25 4.38 -2.33 10.96
CA THR A 25 5.53 -3.22 11.25
C THR A 25 5.51 -3.69 12.70
N ALA A 26 5.18 -2.80 13.64
CA ALA A 26 5.07 -3.16 15.04
C ALA A 26 3.91 -4.15 15.27
N ALA A 27 2.76 -3.95 14.62
CA ALA A 27 1.62 -4.87 14.71
C ALA A 27 1.95 -6.25 14.14
N LEU A 28 2.50 -6.32 12.93
CA LEU A 28 2.93 -7.58 12.31
C LEU A 28 3.98 -8.30 13.16
N GLY A 29 4.95 -7.57 13.70
CA GLY A 29 5.98 -8.14 14.57
C GLY A 29 5.46 -8.69 15.91
N ARG A 30 4.35 -8.17 16.45
CA ARG A 30 3.69 -8.75 17.64
C ARG A 30 3.08 -10.12 17.38
N HIS A 31 2.86 -10.46 16.11
CA HIS A 31 2.28 -11.73 15.64
C HIS A 31 3.32 -12.60 14.93
N ASP A 32 4.62 -12.36 15.17
CA ASP A 32 5.74 -13.10 14.58
C ASP A 32 5.77 -13.08 13.03
N ILE A 33 5.12 -12.09 12.41
CA ILE A 33 5.14 -11.89 10.95
C ILE A 33 6.35 -11.02 10.59
N THR A 34 7.24 -11.55 9.75
CA THR A 34 8.46 -10.83 9.36
C THR A 34 8.17 -9.81 8.27
N VAL A 35 8.60 -8.56 8.49
CA VAL A 35 8.39 -7.47 7.53
C VAL A 35 9.68 -7.11 6.81
N LYS A 36 9.63 -7.15 5.47
CA LYS A 36 10.69 -6.64 4.59
C LYS A 36 10.26 -5.29 4.04
N HIS A 37 11.07 -4.26 4.25
CA HIS A 37 10.80 -2.92 3.71
C HIS A 37 11.59 -2.70 2.43
N THR A 38 10.91 -2.16 1.43
CA THR A 38 11.56 -1.64 0.22
C THR A 38 11.01 -0.26 -0.09
N HIS A 39 11.88 0.59 -0.65
CA HIS A 39 11.49 1.95 -0.99
C HIS A 39 10.39 1.96 -2.04
N PRO A 40 9.51 2.98 -2.01
CA PRO A 40 8.44 3.04 -2.99
C PRO A 40 9.07 3.23 -4.38
N PRO A 41 8.69 2.37 -5.32
CA PRO A 41 9.09 2.50 -6.71
C PRO A 41 8.63 3.87 -7.27
N GLY A 42 9.51 4.55 -8.01
CA GLY A 42 9.26 5.89 -8.56
C GLY A 42 9.86 7.07 -7.76
N SER A 43 10.62 6.82 -6.69
CA SER A 43 11.50 7.83 -6.09
C SER A 43 12.72 8.19 -6.96
N HIS A 44 12.96 7.42 -8.04
CA HIS A 44 13.86 7.81 -9.11
C HIS A 44 13.26 8.98 -9.89
N LYS A 45 13.60 10.21 -9.45
CA LYS A 45 13.80 11.26 -10.45
C LYS A 45 14.74 10.68 -11.51
N PRO A 46 14.43 10.79 -12.82
CA PRO A 46 15.42 10.56 -13.85
C PRO A 46 16.42 11.71 -13.74
N ASP A 47 17.33 11.62 -12.78
CA ASP A 47 18.45 12.53 -12.70
C ASP A 47 19.37 12.14 -13.87
N ARG A 48 19.28 12.92 -14.95
CA ARG A 48 20.03 12.80 -16.20
C ARG A 48 21.55 12.99 -16.03
N LYS A 49 22.09 12.72 -14.85
CA LYS A 49 23.52 12.75 -14.57
C LYS A 49 23.92 11.47 -13.86
N ARG A 50 24.34 10.50 -14.68
CA ARG A 50 25.45 9.58 -14.39
C ARG A 50 25.52 9.12 -12.93
N TRP A 51 24.61 8.25 -12.53
CA TRP A 51 24.70 7.56 -11.25
C TRP A 51 25.83 6.53 -11.30
N ARG A 52 26.94 6.89 -10.64
CA ARG A 52 27.79 5.90 -9.99
C ARG A 52 26.96 5.25 -8.89
N THR A 53 27.04 3.94 -8.87
CA THR A 53 26.54 3.03 -7.85
C THR A 53 27.10 3.41 -6.48
N THR A 54 26.32 4.13 -5.66
CA THR A 54 26.46 4.08 -4.20
C THR A 54 25.23 3.38 -3.67
N ALA A 55 25.38 2.06 -3.63
CA ALA A 55 24.47 1.11 -3.06
C ALA A 55 24.32 1.36 -1.54
N SER A 56 23.21 1.96 -1.13
CA SER A 56 22.56 1.49 0.10
C SER A 56 21.77 0.24 -0.29
N ALA A 57 22.49 -0.81 -0.68
CA ALA A 57 21.88 -2.08 -1.04
C ALA A 57 21.50 -2.78 0.25
N ALA A 58 20.22 -2.71 0.61
CA ALA A 58 19.63 -3.86 1.26
C ALA A 58 20.03 -5.09 0.43
N PRO A 59 20.55 -6.16 1.06
CA PRO A 59 20.90 -7.38 0.35
C PRO A 59 19.75 -7.80 -0.57
N PRO A 60 20.02 -8.20 -1.82
CA PRO A 60 18.96 -8.75 -2.66
C PRO A 60 18.31 -9.91 -1.89
N LEU A 61 16.97 -9.92 -1.84
CA LEU A 61 16.23 -10.99 -1.18
C LEU A 61 16.70 -12.34 -1.75
N SER A 62 17.01 -13.28 -0.88
CA SER A 62 17.33 -14.65 -1.29
C SER A 62 16.09 -15.32 -1.88
N ALA A 63 16.28 -16.32 -2.73
CA ALA A 63 15.15 -17.07 -3.32
C ALA A 63 14.21 -17.64 -2.26
N ALA A 64 14.75 -18.13 -1.14
CA ALA A 64 13.96 -18.64 -0.02
C ALA A 64 13.13 -17.54 0.66
N GLU A 65 13.67 -16.32 0.79
CA GLU A 65 12.91 -15.19 1.32
C GLU A 65 11.80 -14.77 0.36
N ILE A 66 12.09 -14.71 -0.94
CA ILE A 66 11.11 -14.39 -1.98
C ILE A 66 9.95 -15.37 -1.93
N ASP A 67 10.23 -16.68 -1.84
CA ASP A 67 9.21 -17.74 -1.78
C ASP A 67 8.38 -17.73 -0.48
N SER A 68 8.85 -17.04 0.57
CA SER A 68 8.16 -16.95 1.87
C SER A 68 7.29 -15.68 2.03
N ILE A 69 7.36 -14.75 1.08
CA ILE A 69 6.56 -13.53 1.11
C ILE A 69 5.17 -13.82 0.54
N GLU A 70 4.16 -13.84 1.41
CA GLU A 70 2.79 -14.13 1.00
C GLU A 70 2.00 -12.88 0.62
N SER A 71 2.39 -11.72 1.15
CA SER A 71 1.64 -10.48 1.04
C SER A 71 2.52 -9.30 0.64
N VAL A 72 1.97 -8.41 -0.20
CA VAL A 72 2.56 -7.10 -0.52
C VAL A 72 1.67 -5.99 0.02
N ILE A 73 2.26 -5.02 0.72
CA ILE A 73 1.58 -3.81 1.20
C ILE A 73 2.23 -2.60 0.54
N ALA A 74 1.47 -1.82 -0.23
CA ALA A 74 1.92 -0.55 -0.81
C ALA A 74 1.36 0.64 0.00
N ILE A 75 2.24 1.46 0.57
CA ILE A 75 1.86 2.60 1.40
C ILE A 75 2.09 3.91 0.63
N PHE A 76 1.01 4.65 0.41
CA PHE A 76 1.04 6.03 -0.06
C PHE A 76 1.01 6.95 1.16
N ASP A 77 2.19 7.39 1.60
CA ASP A 77 2.33 8.25 2.77
C ASP A 77 1.65 9.62 2.61
N GLY A 78 1.38 10.29 3.74
CA GLY A 78 0.67 11.55 3.76
C GLY A 78 1.36 12.69 3.00
N HIS A 79 2.69 12.67 2.84
CA HIS A 79 3.40 13.65 2.03
C HIS A 79 3.18 13.37 0.53
N ALA A 80 3.29 12.11 0.11
CA ALA A 80 3.06 11.69 -1.27
C ALA A 80 1.60 11.91 -1.69
N VAL A 81 0.64 11.59 -0.82
CA VAL A 81 -0.79 11.86 -1.00
C VAL A 81 -1.06 13.37 -1.04
N ARG A 82 -0.49 14.16 -0.13
CA ARG A 82 -0.63 15.63 -0.15
C ARG A 82 -0.02 16.25 -1.41
N SER A 83 1.10 15.76 -1.91
CA SER A 83 1.70 16.26 -3.15
C SER A 83 0.79 16.02 -4.36
N ARG A 84 0.17 14.84 -4.45
CA ARG A 84 -0.75 14.44 -5.52
C ARG A 84 -2.09 15.17 -5.47
N PHE A 85 -2.64 15.28 -4.27
CA PHE A 85 -4.00 15.73 -4.05
C PHE A 85 -4.08 17.06 -3.32
N GLY A 86 -3.01 17.81 -3.05
CA GLY A 86 -3.07 19.08 -2.30
C GLY A 86 -3.25 20.33 -3.18
N GLY A 87 -2.74 20.30 -4.42
CA GLY A 87 -2.71 21.47 -5.32
C GLY A 87 -3.98 21.72 -6.15
N ARG A 88 -4.12 22.85 -6.83
CA ARG A 88 -5.30 23.12 -7.69
C ARG A 88 -5.42 22.05 -8.79
N GLN A 89 -6.62 21.49 -8.96
CA GLN A 89 -6.87 20.48 -10.00
C GLN A 89 -6.96 21.15 -11.38
N ASN A 90 -6.01 20.82 -12.27
CA ASN A 90 -5.97 21.25 -13.66
C ASN A 90 -5.59 20.08 -14.58
N CYS A 91 -5.58 20.27 -15.90
CA CYS A 91 -5.27 19.18 -16.85
C CYS A 91 -3.88 18.56 -16.58
N ALA A 92 -2.89 19.38 -16.21
CA ALA A 92 -1.56 18.90 -15.88
C ALA A 92 -1.55 18.05 -14.59
N SER A 93 -2.29 18.44 -13.54
CA SER A 93 -2.40 17.65 -12.31
C SER A 93 -3.10 16.32 -12.57
N ARG A 94 -4.16 16.29 -13.40
CA ARG A 94 -4.83 15.03 -13.79
C ARG A 94 -3.89 14.10 -14.56
N ARG A 95 -3.10 14.64 -15.50
CA ARG A 95 -2.08 13.85 -16.22
C ARG A 95 -1.06 13.27 -15.26
N ARG A 96 -0.56 14.06 -14.30
CA ARG A 96 0.37 13.58 -13.26
C ARG A 96 -0.24 12.49 -12.38
N LEU A 97 -1.51 12.61 -12.00
CA LEU A 97 -2.21 11.58 -11.23
C LEU A 97 -2.33 10.26 -12.01
N ARG A 98 -2.61 10.33 -13.32
CA ARG A 98 -2.64 9.13 -14.19
C ARG A 98 -1.26 8.48 -14.30
N VAL A 99 -0.21 9.27 -14.55
CA VAL A 99 1.17 8.76 -14.58
C VAL A 99 1.51 8.11 -13.25
N SER A 100 1.24 8.77 -12.13
CA SER A 100 1.50 8.19 -10.82
C SER A 100 0.66 6.93 -10.53
N ALA A 101 -0.54 6.80 -11.09
CA ALA A 101 -1.34 5.59 -10.97
C ALA A 101 -0.73 4.45 -11.80
N ASN A 102 -0.26 4.74 -13.02
CA ASN A 102 0.47 3.76 -13.84
C ASN A 102 1.74 3.30 -13.13
N ASP A 103 2.58 4.23 -12.70
CA ASP A 103 3.84 3.91 -12.03
C ASP A 103 3.60 3.05 -10.79
N ALA A 104 2.62 3.40 -9.95
CA ALA A 104 2.27 2.63 -8.75
C ALA A 104 1.69 1.25 -9.09
N CYS A 105 0.87 1.16 -10.14
CA CYS A 105 0.30 -0.10 -10.63
C CYS A 105 1.42 -1.02 -11.09
N ASP A 106 2.20 -0.57 -12.08
CA ASP A 106 3.28 -1.34 -12.70
C ASP A 106 4.24 -1.85 -11.64
N SER A 107 4.59 -1.00 -10.69
CA SER A 107 5.55 -1.34 -9.67
C SER A 107 5.02 -2.27 -8.58
N THR A 108 3.76 -2.11 -8.17
CA THR A 108 3.16 -2.96 -7.14
C THR A 108 2.88 -4.34 -7.72
N THR A 109 2.38 -4.39 -8.96
CA THR A 109 2.22 -5.64 -9.72
C THR A 109 3.56 -6.33 -9.94
N ALA A 110 4.61 -5.60 -10.35
CA ALA A 110 5.94 -6.18 -10.52
C ALA A 110 6.49 -6.77 -9.21
N ALA A 111 6.32 -6.06 -8.08
CA ALA A 111 6.72 -6.58 -6.78
C ALA A 111 5.93 -7.84 -6.40
N ALA A 112 4.60 -7.82 -6.58
CA ALA A 112 3.74 -8.97 -6.32
C ALA A 112 4.14 -10.19 -7.17
N LEU A 113 4.41 -9.99 -8.46
CA LEU A 113 4.87 -11.05 -9.36
C LEU A 113 6.25 -11.58 -8.99
N THR A 114 7.17 -10.69 -8.59
CA THR A 114 8.53 -11.07 -8.19
C THR A 114 8.52 -12.00 -6.98
N VAL A 115 7.62 -11.77 -6.02
CA VAL A 115 7.52 -12.56 -4.79
C VAL A 115 6.41 -13.61 -4.82
N GLY A 116 5.68 -13.75 -5.92
CA GLY A 116 4.55 -14.68 -6.00
C GLY A 116 3.44 -14.38 -4.98
N ALA A 117 3.23 -13.10 -4.65
CA ALA A 117 2.32 -12.69 -3.58
C ALA A 117 0.90 -13.19 -3.81
N ARG A 118 0.28 -13.74 -2.76
CA ARG A 118 -1.11 -14.21 -2.76
C ARG A 118 -2.13 -13.09 -2.56
N ARG A 119 -1.69 -11.94 -2.02
CA ARG A 119 -2.55 -10.82 -1.68
C ARG A 119 -1.79 -9.49 -1.70
N VAL A 120 -2.48 -8.43 -2.10
CA VAL A 120 -1.92 -7.07 -2.20
C VAL A 120 -2.81 -6.10 -1.44
N LEU A 121 -2.24 -5.23 -0.62
CA LEU A 121 -2.97 -4.19 0.10
C LEU A 121 -2.41 -2.81 -0.22
N LEU A 122 -3.28 -1.87 -0.57
CA LEU A 122 -2.93 -0.47 -0.77
C LEU A 122 -3.39 0.35 0.43
N ILE A 123 -2.48 1.08 1.07
CA ILE A 123 -2.80 1.95 2.19
C ILE A 123 -2.55 3.40 1.78
N CYS A 124 -3.58 4.24 1.85
CA CYS A 124 -3.49 5.67 1.55
C CYS A 124 -3.61 6.51 2.82
N ASP A 125 -2.56 7.23 3.19
CA ASP A 125 -2.60 8.21 4.29
C ASP A 125 -3.19 9.54 3.81
N ALA A 126 -4.47 9.75 4.06
CA ALA A 126 -5.23 10.93 3.66
C ALA A 126 -5.46 11.93 4.81
N ARG A 127 -4.89 11.72 5.99
CA ARG A 127 -5.09 12.54 7.21
C ARG A 127 -4.89 14.03 6.97
N ARG A 128 -3.91 14.37 6.12
CA ARG A 128 -3.51 15.76 5.81
C ARG A 128 -4.29 16.41 4.67
N LEU A 129 -5.31 15.75 4.13
CA LEU A 129 -6.16 16.29 3.09
C LEU A 129 -7.47 16.88 3.66
N PRO A 130 -8.07 17.89 3.03
CA PRO A 130 -9.43 18.32 3.33
C PRO A 130 -10.47 17.32 2.78
N GLY A 131 -11.67 17.27 3.36
CA GLY A 131 -12.67 16.20 3.12
C GLY A 131 -12.93 15.84 1.65
N ARG A 132 -13.25 16.81 0.77
CA ARG A 132 -13.47 16.53 -0.68
C ARG A 132 -12.26 15.86 -1.34
N ARG A 133 -11.06 16.15 -0.86
CA ARG A 133 -9.82 15.61 -1.41
C ARG A 133 -9.49 14.24 -0.83
N ARG A 134 -9.89 13.96 0.42
CA ARG A 134 -9.86 12.60 0.97
C ARG A 134 -10.72 11.66 0.13
N ALA A 135 -11.96 12.06 -0.19
CA ALA A 135 -12.83 11.26 -1.06
C ALA A 135 -12.23 10.97 -2.44
N LEU A 136 -11.51 11.95 -3.03
CA LEU A 136 -10.78 11.75 -4.28
C LEU A 136 -9.60 10.79 -4.13
N ALA A 137 -8.82 10.90 -3.04
CA ALA A 137 -7.72 9.99 -2.77
C ALA A 137 -8.22 8.55 -2.50
N ALA A 138 -9.35 8.42 -1.80
CA ALA A 138 -10.00 7.13 -1.55
C ALA A 138 -10.49 6.49 -2.86
N SER A 139 -11.18 7.24 -3.73
CA SER A 139 -11.60 6.74 -5.05
C SER A 139 -10.39 6.33 -5.88
N TRP A 140 -9.34 7.15 -5.91
CA TRP A 140 -8.12 6.84 -6.65
C TRP A 140 -7.43 5.58 -6.15
N THR A 141 -7.37 5.37 -4.84
CA THR A 141 -6.74 4.20 -4.23
C THR A 141 -7.56 2.94 -4.52
N ARG A 142 -8.88 3.03 -4.46
CA ARG A 142 -9.79 1.94 -4.85
C ARG A 142 -9.61 1.54 -6.31
N ASP A 143 -9.66 2.52 -7.22
CA ASP A 143 -9.50 2.28 -8.66
C ASP A 143 -8.13 1.65 -8.97
N LEU A 144 -7.09 2.07 -8.25
CA LEU A 144 -5.76 1.50 -8.36
C LEU A 144 -5.68 0.07 -7.85
N ALA A 145 -6.32 -0.26 -6.72
CA ALA A 145 -6.38 -1.61 -6.20
C ALA A 145 -7.07 -2.55 -7.19
N HIS A 146 -8.22 -2.15 -7.76
CA HIS A 146 -8.90 -2.94 -8.79
C HIS A 146 -8.01 -3.17 -10.01
N ARG A 147 -7.27 -2.16 -10.45
CA ARG A 147 -6.36 -2.31 -11.59
C ARG A 147 -5.21 -3.27 -11.27
N ILE A 148 -4.60 -3.16 -10.08
CA ILE A 148 -3.53 -4.08 -9.66
C ILE A 148 -4.05 -5.50 -9.57
N GLY A 149 -5.24 -5.71 -8.99
CA GLY A 149 -5.90 -7.01 -8.93
C GLY A 149 -6.11 -7.62 -10.31
N TYR A 150 -6.62 -6.83 -11.26
CA TYR A 150 -6.75 -7.22 -12.66
C TYR A 150 -5.39 -7.60 -13.30
N GLU A 151 -4.37 -6.76 -13.17
CA GLU A 151 -3.04 -7.02 -13.74
C GLU A 151 -2.40 -8.28 -13.11
N CYS A 152 -2.51 -8.47 -11.80
CA CYS A 152 -2.05 -9.68 -11.12
C CYS A 152 -2.78 -10.93 -11.65
N SER A 153 -4.10 -10.85 -11.79
CA SER A 153 -4.95 -11.92 -12.31
C SER A 153 -4.58 -12.35 -13.73
N VAL A 154 -4.38 -11.39 -14.64
CA VAL A 154 -3.94 -11.65 -16.02
C VAL A 154 -2.56 -12.33 -16.06
N ASN A 155 -1.71 -12.07 -15.06
CA ASN A 155 -0.39 -12.69 -14.95
C ASN A 155 -0.37 -13.97 -14.09
N GLY A 156 -1.53 -14.53 -13.75
CA GLY A 156 -1.66 -15.83 -13.07
C GLY A 156 -1.56 -15.81 -11.54
N LEU A 157 -1.55 -14.62 -10.92
CA LEU A 157 -1.73 -14.47 -9.47
C LEU A 157 -3.22 -14.39 -9.11
N PRO A 158 -3.62 -14.71 -7.88
CA PRO A 158 -5.01 -14.51 -7.46
C PRO A 158 -5.40 -13.02 -7.42
N ASP A 159 -6.67 -12.73 -7.77
CA ASP A 159 -7.26 -11.38 -7.71
C ASP A 159 -7.61 -10.98 -6.27
N ASN A 160 -6.58 -10.70 -5.46
CA ASN A 160 -6.71 -10.39 -4.04
C ASN A 160 -6.08 -9.02 -3.71
N ALA A 161 -6.46 -7.99 -4.46
CA ALA A 161 -6.05 -6.61 -4.20
C ALA A 161 -7.09 -5.87 -3.35
N SER A 162 -6.68 -5.43 -2.16
CA SER A 162 -7.49 -4.67 -1.20
C SER A 162 -6.96 -3.25 -1.02
N TYR A 163 -7.75 -2.37 -0.41
CA TYR A 163 -7.31 -1.02 -0.06
C TYR A 163 -7.84 -0.54 1.29
N ALA A 164 -7.09 0.37 1.92
CA ALA A 164 -7.46 1.09 3.12
C ALA A 164 -7.08 2.57 2.99
N VAL A 165 -7.85 3.43 3.66
CA VAL A 165 -7.62 4.88 3.67
C VAL A 165 -7.61 5.35 5.12
N ILE A 166 -6.56 6.06 5.52
CA ILE A 166 -6.40 6.62 6.85
C ILE A 166 -6.80 8.09 6.78
N GLU A 167 -7.86 8.47 7.47
CA GLU A 167 -8.40 9.83 7.56
C GLU A 167 -8.05 10.54 8.87
N SER A 168 -7.70 9.81 9.93
CA SER A 168 -7.29 10.38 11.23
C SER A 168 -6.09 9.66 11.87
N ASP A 169 -5.43 10.32 12.83
CA ASP A 169 -4.31 9.72 13.58
C ASP A 169 -4.76 8.51 14.43
N ALA A 170 -6.01 8.52 14.92
CA ALA A 170 -6.57 7.43 15.70
C ALA A 170 -6.72 6.13 14.88
N GLU A 171 -6.96 6.25 13.57
CA GLU A 171 -7.12 5.10 12.66
C GLU A 171 -5.78 4.41 12.35
N VAL A 172 -4.62 5.02 12.63
CA VAL A 172 -3.32 4.41 12.32
C VAL A 172 -3.12 3.10 13.06
N THR A 173 -3.41 3.07 14.37
CA THR A 173 -3.31 1.86 15.18
C THR A 173 -4.36 0.83 14.80
N GLU A 174 -5.60 1.27 14.56
CA GLU A 174 -6.70 0.40 14.13
C GLU A 174 -6.36 -0.30 12.82
N ILE A 175 -5.89 0.45 11.81
CA ILE A 175 -5.49 -0.11 10.53
C ILE A 175 -4.30 -1.06 10.69
N ALA A 176 -3.33 -0.74 11.55
CA ALA A 176 -2.20 -1.63 11.80
C ALA A 176 -2.65 -3.00 12.33
N ASP A 177 -3.63 -3.04 13.24
CA ASP A 177 -4.17 -4.30 13.75
C ASP A 177 -5.04 -5.02 12.70
N VAL A 178 -5.83 -4.30 11.89
CA VAL A 178 -6.61 -4.89 10.78
C VAL A 178 -5.69 -5.50 9.71
N VAL A 179 -4.51 -4.90 9.46
CA VAL A 179 -3.51 -5.47 8.54
C VAL A 179 -3.08 -6.87 8.95
N VAL A 180 -2.96 -7.15 10.26
CA VAL A 180 -2.63 -8.48 10.76
C VAL A 180 -3.73 -9.47 10.39
N GLY A 181 -4.98 -9.15 10.73
CA GLY A 181 -6.12 -10.03 10.39
C GLY A 181 -6.30 -10.23 8.89
N TRP A 182 -6.02 -9.20 8.07
CA TRP A 182 -6.01 -9.33 6.61
C TRP A 182 -4.90 -10.25 6.10
N HIS A 183 -3.70 -10.20 6.70
CA HIS A 183 -2.62 -11.10 6.34
C HIS A 183 -2.98 -12.56 6.67
N ASP A 184 -3.59 -12.81 7.83
CA ASP A 184 -3.97 -14.16 8.26
C ASP A 184 -5.19 -14.72 7.53
N SER A 185 -5.97 -13.85 6.84
CA SER A 185 -7.18 -14.27 6.14
C SER A 185 -6.87 -14.96 4.80
N ASP A 186 -7.44 -16.14 4.61
CA ASP A 186 -7.41 -16.89 3.34
C ASP A 186 -8.46 -16.41 2.30
N GLY A 187 -9.34 -15.47 2.69
CA GLY A 187 -10.43 -14.96 1.84
C GLY A 187 -10.17 -13.56 1.29
N PRO A 188 -10.86 -13.16 0.20
CA PRO A 188 -10.77 -11.82 -0.42
C PRO A 188 -11.37 -10.68 0.43
N GLY A 189 -11.59 -10.89 1.72
CA GLY A 189 -12.28 -9.94 2.59
C GLY A 189 -11.32 -9.10 3.41
N TRP A 190 -10.82 -7.99 2.86
CA TRP A 190 -10.59 -6.84 3.74
C TRP A 190 -11.97 -6.47 4.29
N PRO A 191 -12.22 -6.48 5.62
CA PRO A 191 -13.45 -5.87 6.12
C PRO A 191 -13.43 -4.45 5.59
N ALA A 192 -14.49 -4.01 4.92
CA ALA A 192 -14.57 -2.63 4.46
C ALA A 192 -14.51 -1.69 5.68
N VAL A 193 -13.31 -1.40 6.18
CA VAL A 193 -13.03 -0.29 7.09
C VAL A 193 -13.06 0.95 6.21
N THR A 194 -14.24 1.21 5.65
CA THR A 194 -14.63 2.54 5.21
C THR A 194 -15.01 3.25 6.50
N SER A 195 -14.18 4.21 6.92
CA SER A 195 -14.42 5.10 8.05
C SER A 195 -15.91 5.34 8.27
N ALA A 196 -16.47 4.77 9.34
CA ALA A 196 -17.80 5.10 9.81
C ALA A 196 -17.75 6.48 10.47
N SER A 197 -17.62 7.53 9.67
CA SER A 197 -17.96 8.89 10.09
C SER A 197 -19.20 9.37 9.34
N SER A 198 -20.27 8.57 9.42
CA SER A 198 -21.64 9.06 9.24
C SER A 198 -22.21 9.39 10.62
N ALA A 199 -21.75 10.49 11.22
CA ALA A 199 -22.50 11.09 12.32
C ALA A 199 -23.85 11.58 11.75
N PRO A 200 -25.00 11.28 12.38
CA PRO A 200 -26.29 11.79 11.95
C PRO A 200 -26.29 13.32 12.05
N ARG A 201 -26.68 14.01 10.97
CA ARG A 201 -26.91 15.46 10.99
C ARG A 201 -27.93 15.77 12.10
N PRO A 202 -27.65 16.70 13.04
CA PRO A 202 -28.68 17.19 13.93
C PRO A 202 -29.76 17.87 13.08
N SER A 203 -30.99 17.39 13.19
CA SER A 203 -32.17 18.02 12.63
C SER A 203 -32.29 19.44 13.19
N ARG A 204 -32.44 20.40 12.27
CA ARG A 204 -32.68 21.80 12.60
C ARG A 204 -34.05 21.89 13.29
N PRO A 205 -34.17 22.46 14.51
CA PRO A 205 -35.49 22.75 15.07
C PRO A 205 -36.16 23.85 14.23
N SER A 206 -37.43 23.61 13.88
CA SER A 206 -38.33 24.56 13.23
C SER A 206 -38.74 25.68 14.18
#